data_AF-A0A2S9GL82-F1
#
_entry.id   AF-A0A2S9GL82-F1
#
_cell.length_a   1.000
_cell.length_b   1.000
_cell.length_c   1.000
_cell.angle_alpha   90.00
_cell.angle_beta   90.00
_cell.angle_gamma   90.00
#
_symmetry.space_group_name_H-M   'P 1'
#
loop_
_entity.id
_entity.type
_entity.pdbx_description
1 polymer ?
#
loop_
_entity_poly.entity_id
_entity_poly.type
_entity_poly.pdbx_seq_one_letter_code
_entity_poly.pdbx_strand_id
1 'polypeptide(L)'
;LRYMNWVADRLDLRPGITFNTRVTSAVLDEEALRWTVTTDTGGTVTARFVIMATGPLSAALTPPFPGLESFAGTVYHTAHWP
;
A
#
# COMPACT_ATOMS: atom_id res chain seq x y z
N LEU A 1 11.99 -2.96 12.30
CA LEU A 1 12.20 -1.78 11.41
C LEU A 1 13.65 -1.32 11.28
N ARG A 2 14.47 -1.27 12.35
CA ARG A 2 15.86 -0.73 12.29
C ARG A 2 16.72 -1.20 11.11
N TYR A 3 16.75 -2.50 10.83
CA TYR A 3 17.54 -3.04 9.71
C TYR A 3 17.07 -2.50 8.35
N MET A 4 15.76 -2.47 8.09
CA MET A 4 15.22 -1.94 6.82
C MET A 4 15.50 -0.45 6.64
N ASN A 5 15.41 0.33 7.73
CA ASN A 5 15.77 1.76 7.69
C ASN A 5 17.25 1.94 7.32
N TRP A 6 18.14 1.17 7.96
CA TRP A 6 19.57 1.19 7.64
C TRP A 6 19.83 0.81 6.19
N VAL A 7 19.16 -0.20 5.64
CA VAL A 7 19.28 -0.56 4.21
C VAL A 7 18.82 0.58 3.31
N ALA A 8 17.67 1.20 3.61
CA ALA A 8 17.14 2.31 2.83
C ALA A 8 18.06 3.55 2.86
N ASP A 9 18.74 3.79 3.98
CA ASP A 9 19.78 4.83 4.11
C ASP A 9 21.04 4.46 3.32
N ARG A 10 21.53 3.23 3.52
CA ARG A 10 22.80 2.76 2.96
C ARG A 10 22.82 2.72 1.43
N LEU A 11 21.65 2.49 0.83
CA LEU A 11 21.45 2.37 -0.62
C LEU A 11 20.75 3.59 -1.24
N ASP A 12 20.52 4.66 -0.47
CA ASP A 12 19.82 5.89 -0.90
C ASP A 12 18.50 5.63 -1.65
N LEU A 13 17.62 4.81 -1.06
CA LEU A 13 16.39 4.38 -1.73
C LEU A 13 15.25 5.41 -1.65
N ARG A 14 15.27 6.28 -0.63
CA ARG A 14 14.14 7.19 -0.34
C ARG A 14 13.81 8.18 -1.44
N PRO A 15 14.77 8.77 -2.18
CA PRO A 15 14.45 9.67 -3.29
C PRO A 15 13.59 9.01 -4.38
N GLY A 16 13.64 7.67 -4.50
CA GLY A 16 12.83 6.90 -5.44
C GLY A 16 11.49 6.41 -4.91
N ILE A 17 11.10 6.78 -3.68
CA ILE A 17 9.88 6.27 -3.03
C ILE A 17 8.94 7.44 -2.69
N THR A 18 7.71 7.37 -3.21
CA THR A 18 6.62 8.25 -2.79
C THR A 18 5.83 7.58 -1.67
N PHE A 19 6.10 7.95 -0.42
CA PHE A 19 5.34 7.49 0.74
C PHE A 19 3.95 8.14 0.82
N ASN A 20 3.09 7.63 1.71
CA ASN A 20 1.72 8.13 1.93
C ASN A 20 0.89 8.24 0.63
N THR A 21 1.11 7.30 -0.29
CA THR A 21 0.49 7.27 -1.61
C THR A 21 0.07 5.85 -1.90
N ARG A 22 -1.24 5.58 -1.91
CA ARG A 22 -1.79 4.25 -2.21
C ARG A 22 -2.16 4.21 -3.69
N VAL A 23 -1.67 3.19 -4.40
CA VAL A 23 -2.17 2.88 -5.74
C VAL A 23 -3.60 2.34 -5.64
N THR A 24 -4.53 2.94 -6.38
CA THR A 24 -5.95 2.58 -6.41
C THR A 24 -6.34 1.82 -7.68
N SER A 25 -5.63 2.04 -8.79
CA SER A 25 -5.79 1.27 -10.02
C SER A 25 -4.51 1.19 -10.85
N ALA A 26 -4.42 0.16 -11.68
CA ALA A 26 -3.39 0.02 -12.71
C ALA A 26 -4.07 -0.58 -13.95
N VAL A 27 -4.05 0.15 -15.07
CA VAL A 27 -4.72 -0.25 -16.32
C VAL A 27 -3.69 -0.24 -17.45
N LEU A 28 -3.62 -1.34 -18.20
CA LEU A 28 -2.76 -1.46 -19.37
C LEU A 28 -3.46 -0.84 -20.58
N ASP A 29 -2.78 0.11 -21.22
CA ASP A 29 -3.04 0.51 -22.60
C ASP A 29 -2.30 -0.47 -23.51
N GLU A 30 -3.04 -1.30 -24.23
CA GLU A 30 -2.49 -2.33 -25.11
C GLU A 30 -1.93 -1.78 -26.43
N GLU A 31 -2.39 -0.60 -26.87
CA GLU A 31 -1.86 0.04 -28.08
C GLU A 31 -0.51 0.69 -27.78
N ALA A 32 -0.43 1.44 -26.68
CA ALA A 32 0.81 2.10 -26.24
C ALA A 32 1.77 1.15 -25.50
N LEU A 33 1.32 -0.05 -25.13
CA LEU A 33 2.01 -1.02 -24.29
C LEU A 33 2.56 -0.39 -23.00
N ARG A 34 1.68 0.37 -22.32
CA ARG A 34 1.99 1.11 -21.10
C ARG A 34 0.88 1.02 -20.07
N TRP A 35 1.27 0.94 -18.81
CA TRP A 35 0.36 1.04 -17.69
C TRP A 35 0.11 2.49 -17.32
N THR A 36 -1.14 2.80 -17.03
CA THR A 36 -1.55 3.99 -16.27
C THR A 36 -1.89 3.56 -14.85
N VAL A 37 -1.16 4.10 -13.87
CA VAL A 37 -1.33 3.80 -12.45
C VAL A 37 -1.92 5.04 -11.77
N THR A 38 -3.04 4.88 -11.08
CA THR A 38 -3.73 5.96 -10.36
C THR A 38 -3.52 5.81 -8.86
N THR A 39 -3.38 6.93 -8.15
CA THR A 39 -3.18 6.96 -6.70
C THR A 39 -4.36 7.60 -5.97
N ASP A 40 -4.46 7.34 -4.66
CA ASP A 40 -5.46 7.95 -3.76
C ASP A 40 -5.28 9.46 -3.57
N THR A 41 -4.08 9.97 -3.89
CA THR A 41 -3.79 11.42 -3.95
C THR A 41 -4.31 12.09 -5.22
N GLY A 42 -4.97 11.34 -6.13
CA GLY A 42 -5.47 11.84 -7.41
C GLY A 42 -4.41 11.95 -8.51
N GLY A 43 -3.17 11.57 -8.23
CA GLY A 43 -2.08 11.54 -9.21
C GLY A 43 -2.16 10.32 -10.13
N THR A 44 -1.53 10.46 -11.30
CA THR A 44 -1.31 9.34 -12.23
C THR A 44 0.15 9.25 -12.63
N VAL A 45 0.64 8.02 -12.81
CA VAL A 45 1.98 7.71 -13.29
C VAL A 45 1.86 6.72 -14.45
N THR A 46 2.64 6.92 -15.51
CA THR A 46 2.72 5.95 -16.62
C THR A 46 4.02 5.16 -16.55
N ALA A 47 3.95 3.85 -16.79
CA ALA A 47 5.10 2.96 -16.74
C ALA A 47 4.98 1.85 -17.79
N ARG A 48 6.12 1.35 -18.28
CA ARG A 48 6.11 0.18 -19.18
C ARG A 48 5.88 -1.12 -18.42
N PHE A 49 6.38 -1.20 -17.19
CA PHE A 49 6.28 -2.37 -16.33
C PHE A 49 5.77 -1.94 -14.95
N VAL A 50 4.98 -2.80 -14.32
CA VAL A 50 4.47 -2.61 -12.97
C VAL A 50 4.87 -3.83 -12.14
N ILE A 51 5.60 -3.61 -11.05
CA ILE A 51 6.05 -4.67 -10.14
C ILE A 51 5.24 -4.55 -8.85
N MET A 52 4.34 -5.50 -8.62
CA MET A 52 3.43 -5.50 -7.47
C MET A 52 4.09 -6.13 -6.24
N ALA A 53 4.89 -5.35 -5.51
CA ALA A 53 5.54 -5.77 -4.26
C ALA A 53 4.64 -5.53 -3.02
N THR A 54 3.34 -5.84 -3.11
CA THR A 54 2.33 -5.47 -2.08
C THR A 54 2.23 -6.44 -0.90
N GLY A 55 2.79 -7.66 -1.03
CA GLY A 55 2.80 -8.68 0.00
C GLY A 55 1.41 -9.29 0.31
N PRO A 56 1.36 -10.52 0.86
CA PRO A 56 0.09 -11.25 1.06
C PRO A 56 -0.69 -10.86 2.33
N LEU A 57 -0.10 -10.08 3.23
CA LEU A 57 -0.67 -9.73 4.55
C LEU A 57 -0.98 -8.23 4.69
N SER A 58 -1.22 -7.55 3.57
CA SER A 58 -1.36 -6.08 3.51
C SER A 58 -2.79 -5.57 3.70
N ALA A 59 -3.79 -6.44 3.62
CA ALA A 59 -5.19 -6.11 3.88
C ALA A 59 -5.64 -6.74 5.19
N ALA A 60 -5.94 -5.90 6.19
CA ALA A 60 -6.55 -6.33 7.44
C ALA A 60 -7.95 -6.90 7.18
N LEU A 61 -8.24 -8.05 7.79
CA LEU A 61 -9.56 -8.66 7.75
C LEU A 61 -10.18 -8.57 9.14
N THR A 62 -11.17 -7.69 9.29
CA THR A 62 -12.00 -7.67 10.49
C THR A 62 -13.12 -8.69 10.33
N PRO A 63 -13.22 -9.72 11.20
CA PRO A 63 -14.28 -10.70 11.12
C PRO A 63 -15.65 -10.05 11.40
N PRO A 64 -16.72 -10.45 10.68
CA PRO A 64 -18.04 -9.84 10.81
C PRO A 64 -18.81 -10.44 11.99
N PHE A 65 -18.31 -10.26 13.21
CA PHE A 65 -19.03 -10.70 14.41
C PHE A 65 -20.19 -9.75 14.73
N PRO A 66 -21.44 -10.23 14.85
CA PRO A 66 -22.56 -9.38 15.24
C PRO A 66 -22.30 -8.70 16.59
N GLY A 67 -22.51 -7.38 16.66
CA GLY A 67 -22.34 -6.59 17.88
C GLY A 67 -20.90 -6.20 18.20
N LEU A 68 -19.92 -6.52 17.34
CA LEU A 68 -18.52 -6.13 17.52
C LEU A 68 -18.36 -4.61 17.70
N GLU A 69 -19.12 -3.83 16.94
CA GLU A 69 -19.17 -2.37 16.98
C GLU A 69 -19.77 -1.79 18.27
N SER A 70 -20.52 -2.61 19.03
CA SER A 70 -21.18 -2.22 20.28
C SER A 70 -20.42 -2.61 21.55
N PHE A 71 -19.26 -3.25 21.39
CA PHE A 71 -18.40 -3.59 22.52
C PHE A 71 -17.96 -2.32 23.27
N ALA A 72 -18.19 -2.26 24.58
CA ALA A 72 -17.94 -1.06 25.38
C ALA A 72 -16.46 -0.77 25.63
N GLY A 73 -15.58 -1.75 25.41
CA GLY A 73 -14.13 -1.61 25.55
C GLY A 73 -13.44 -1.21 24.26
N THR A 74 -12.13 -1.03 24.32
CA THR A 74 -11.31 -0.75 23.14
C THR A 74 -11.06 -2.01 22.33
N VAL A 75 -11.28 -1.93 21.02
CA VAL A 75 -10.96 -2.99 20.06
C VAL A 75 -9.66 -2.61 19.35
N TYR A 76 -8.73 -3.57 19.24
CA TYR A 76 -7.48 -3.40 18.51
C TYR A 76 -7.41 -4.44 17.38
N HIS A 77 -6.98 -4.00 16.20
CA HIS A 77 -6.60 -4.90 15.12
C HIS A 77 -5.07 -4.92 15.04
N THR A 78 -4.44 -6.10 15.12
CA THR A 78 -2.97 -6.21 15.18
C THR A 78 -2.26 -5.62 13.96
N ALA A 79 -2.91 -5.62 12.79
CA ALA A 79 -2.39 -4.94 11.59
C ALA A 79 -2.45 -3.39 11.65
N HIS A 80 -3.21 -2.81 12.59
CA HIS A 80 -3.36 -1.37 12.82
C HIS A 80 -3.01 -1.02 14.27
N TRP A 81 -1.95 -1.63 14.78
CA TRP A 81 -1.48 -1.38 16.14
C TRP A 81 -1.06 0.09 16.32
N PRO A 82 -1.42 0.74 17.45
CA PRO A 82 -1.00 2.11 17.76
C PRO A 82 0.53 2.31 17.82
#